data_AF-A0A830SL70-F1
#
_entry.id   AF-A0A830SL70-F1
#
_cell.length_a   1.000
_cell.length_b   1.000
_cell.length_c   1.000
_cell.angle_alpha   90.00
_cell.angle_beta   90.00
_cell.angle_gamma   90.00
#
_symmetry.space_group_name_H-M   'P 1'
#
loop_
_entity.id
_entity.type
_entity.pdbx_description
1 polymer ?
#
loop_
_entity_poly.entity_id
_entity_poly.type
_entity_poly.pdbx_seq_one_letter_code
_entity_poly.pdbx_strand_id
1 'polypeptide(L)'
;VSITSPVTGEIVDAHYSWSRTYLQKSVPMTITVLGTPLSWNAKYSADASFTPVQKTLTAGVAFTSSHPVRVGNTKFKRHTAMKLRLVVRVKKASYTPYVVWSESCPFSKELGKLTKTECTEAGGNRTLVKDGQSYSMYQSCWAYRDTYVTQSADKGTCQTYTDNPACTLVSHQCAFYSEEGACLHEYATYSCESKTSGKVMVCGGDVFCLDGE
;
A
#
# COMPACT_ATOMS: atom_id res chain seq x y z
N VAL A 1 9.14 23.38 36.16
CA VAL A 1 8.65 21.99 36.00
C VAL A 1 8.76 21.63 34.54
N SER A 2 9.32 20.47 34.22
CA SER A 2 9.41 19.96 32.84
C SER A 2 8.44 18.79 32.68
N ILE A 3 7.65 18.80 31.61
CA ILE A 3 6.60 17.81 31.35
C ILE A 3 6.85 17.20 29.99
N THR A 4 7.04 15.88 29.93
CA THR A 4 7.27 15.15 28.69
C THR A 4 5.95 14.86 27.98
N SER A 5 5.84 15.25 26.70
CA SER A 5 4.65 14.91 25.91
C SER A 5 4.66 13.43 25.52
N PRO A 6 3.54 12.70 25.68
CA PRO A 6 3.41 11.34 25.16
C PRO A 6 3.08 11.29 23.65
N VAL A 7 2.75 12.43 23.04
CA VAL A 7 2.27 12.52 21.64
C VAL A 7 2.99 13.62 20.86
N THR A 8 3.05 13.43 19.53
CA THR A 8 3.51 14.44 18.57
C THR A 8 2.30 15.02 17.83
N GLY A 9 2.13 16.34 17.84
CA GLY A 9 1.02 16.97 17.14
C GLY A 9 0.86 18.47 17.41
N GLU A 10 -0.20 19.03 16.84
CA GLU A 10 -0.60 20.44 16.99
C GLU A 10 -1.55 20.59 18.18
N ILE A 11 -1.32 21.56 19.05
CA ILE A 11 -2.24 21.90 20.14
C ILE A 11 -3.40 22.71 19.56
N VAL A 12 -4.62 22.17 19.64
CA VAL A 12 -5.83 22.81 19.10
C VAL A 12 -6.71 23.43 20.18
N ASP A 13 -6.59 22.95 21.42
CA ASP A 13 -7.22 23.56 22.59
C ASP A 13 -6.29 23.40 23.80
N ALA A 14 -6.23 24.43 24.65
CA ALA A 14 -5.44 24.41 25.86
C ALA A 14 -6.22 25.05 27.00
N HIS A 15 -6.30 24.32 28.10
CA HIS A 15 -7.12 24.67 29.23
C HIS A 15 -6.34 24.46 30.53
N TYR A 16 -6.48 25.39 31.47
CA TYR A 16 -5.90 25.25 32.79
C TYR A 16 -6.93 25.37 33.90
N SER A 17 -6.65 24.73 35.03
CA SER A 17 -7.39 25.01 36.26
C SER A 17 -6.56 24.82 37.52
N TRP A 18 -6.94 25.53 38.58
CA TRP A 18 -6.43 25.31 39.93
C TRP A 18 -7.50 25.66 40.96
N SER A 19 -7.40 25.04 42.13
CA SER A 19 -8.20 25.37 43.29
C SER A 19 -7.51 26.42 44.16
N ARG A 20 -8.31 27.17 44.92
CA ARG A 20 -7.80 28.09 45.94
C ARG A 20 -6.90 27.36 46.94
N THR A 21 -5.76 27.94 47.29
CA THR A 21 -4.75 27.33 48.17
C THR A 21 -4.85 27.73 49.65
N TYR A 22 -6.00 28.25 50.11
CA TYR A 22 -6.26 28.69 51.49
C TYR A 22 -5.22 29.65 52.12
N LEU A 23 -4.31 30.22 51.33
CA LEU A 23 -3.42 31.28 51.80
C LEU A 23 -4.27 32.51 52.19
N GLN A 24 -4.04 33.05 53.39
CA GLN A 24 -4.80 34.18 53.93
C GLN A 24 -4.56 35.48 53.16
N LYS A 25 -3.37 35.64 52.54
CA LYS A 25 -3.01 36.81 51.73
C LYS A 25 -3.18 36.51 50.24
N SER A 26 -3.75 37.46 49.49
CA SER A 26 -3.76 37.39 48.04
C SER A 26 -2.34 37.66 47.51
N VAL A 27 -1.80 36.69 46.76
CA VAL A 27 -0.48 36.79 46.15
C VAL A 27 -0.67 36.58 44.64
N PRO A 28 -0.87 37.66 43.86
CA PRO A 28 -0.94 37.56 42.41
C PRO A 28 0.47 37.25 41.86
N MET A 29 0.57 36.29 40.95
CA MET A 29 1.83 35.97 40.28
C MET A 29 1.59 35.62 38.82
N THR A 30 2.59 35.88 37.98
CA THR A 30 2.58 35.41 36.59
C THR A 30 3.31 34.07 36.52
N ILE A 31 2.63 33.05 36.00
CA ILE A 31 3.22 31.77 35.64
C ILE A 31 3.37 31.70 34.12
N THR A 32 4.35 30.97 33.61
CA THR A 32 4.54 30.76 32.17
C THR A 32 4.27 29.31 31.85
N VAL A 33 3.34 29.05 30.93
CA VAL A 33 2.99 27.70 30.47
C VAL A 33 3.02 27.69 28.95
N LEU A 34 3.83 26.83 28.34
CA LEU A 34 3.99 26.74 26.88
C LEU A 34 4.31 28.12 26.23
N GLY A 35 5.13 28.91 26.93
CA GLY A 35 5.50 30.26 26.52
C GLY A 35 4.43 31.33 26.76
N THR A 36 3.23 30.97 27.23
CA THR A 36 2.14 31.92 27.51
C THR A 36 2.14 32.33 28.98
N PRO A 37 2.16 33.65 29.28
CA PRO A 37 2.00 34.14 30.65
C PRO A 37 0.54 34.02 31.10
N LEU A 38 0.33 33.41 32.27
CA LEU A 38 -0.99 33.25 32.90
C LEU A 38 -0.97 33.91 34.28
N SER A 39 -2.04 34.61 34.63
CA SER A 39 -2.21 35.23 35.95
C SER A 39 -2.71 34.19 36.95
N TRP A 40 -1.93 33.90 37.97
CA TRP A 40 -2.28 33.01 39.06
C TRP A 40 -2.50 33.79 40.37
N ASN A 41 -3.43 33.31 41.20
CA ASN A 41 -3.67 33.90 42.51
C ASN A 41 -4.00 32.83 43.56
N ALA A 42 -3.36 32.90 44.72
CA ALA A 42 -3.58 31.95 45.81
C ALA A 42 -4.99 31.99 46.43
N LYS A 43 -5.69 33.13 46.32
CA LYS A 43 -7.00 33.35 46.95
C LYS A 43 -8.17 32.86 46.09
N TYR A 44 -7.98 32.71 44.79
CA TYR A 44 -9.05 32.40 43.84
C TYR A 44 -8.74 31.12 43.09
N SER A 45 -9.78 30.35 42.78
CA SER A 45 -9.70 29.30 41.77
C SER A 45 -9.72 29.91 40.37
N ALA A 46 -9.21 29.17 39.40
CA ALA A 46 -9.44 29.49 37.99
C ALA A 46 -9.69 28.23 37.20
N ASP A 47 -10.46 28.38 36.14
CA ASP A 47 -10.82 27.35 35.16
C ASP A 47 -11.04 28.11 33.85
N ALA A 48 -10.06 28.06 32.95
CA ALA A 48 -10.08 28.86 31.73
C ALA A 48 -9.23 28.25 30.61
N SER A 49 -9.63 28.54 29.37
CA SER A 49 -8.82 28.31 28.18
C SER A 49 -7.76 29.39 27.99
N PHE A 50 -6.67 29.05 27.31
CA PHE A 50 -5.62 29.98 26.91
C PHE A 50 -5.04 29.58 25.55
N THR A 51 -4.33 30.49 24.89
CA THR A 51 -3.64 30.21 23.63
C THR A 51 -2.14 30.05 23.88
N PRO A 52 -1.57 28.84 23.70
CA PRO A 52 -0.14 28.60 23.84
C PRO A 52 0.69 29.35 22.77
N VAL A 53 1.84 29.90 23.16
CA VAL A 53 2.86 30.36 22.20
C VAL A 53 3.47 29.15 21.48
N GLN A 54 3.79 28.10 22.23
CA GLN A 54 4.19 26.81 21.66
C GLN A 54 2.96 26.07 21.11
N LYS A 55 2.81 26.04 19.79
CA LYS A 55 1.64 25.44 19.12
C LYS A 55 1.76 23.94 18.86
N THR A 56 2.93 23.35 19.06
CA THR A 56 3.20 21.94 18.74
C THR A 56 3.89 21.23 19.88
N LEU A 57 3.58 19.95 20.03
CA LEU A 57 4.27 19.02 20.92
C LEU A 57 4.99 17.95 20.11
N THR A 58 6.07 17.44 20.68
CA THR A 58 6.83 16.31 20.13
C THR A 58 6.91 15.23 21.20
N ALA A 59 6.55 13.99 20.85
CA ALA A 59 6.60 12.86 21.76
C ALA A 59 8.02 12.68 22.30
N GLY A 60 8.13 12.47 23.61
CA GLY A 60 9.42 12.34 24.31
C GLY A 60 10.15 13.67 24.55
N VAL A 61 9.72 14.77 23.94
CA VAL A 61 10.30 16.11 24.18
C VAL A 61 9.53 16.80 25.30
N ALA A 62 10.28 17.30 26.28
CA ALA A 62 9.70 18.02 27.40
C ALA A 62 9.40 19.48 27.05
N PHE A 63 8.25 19.98 27.49
CA PHE A 63 7.98 21.42 27.57
C PHE A 63 8.11 21.90 29.01
N THR A 64 8.40 23.19 29.19
CA THR A 64 8.60 23.78 30.51
C THR A 64 7.41 24.64 30.94
N SER A 65 7.05 24.50 32.21
CA SER A 65 6.18 25.42 32.95
C SER A 65 6.99 26.03 34.09
N SER A 66 6.93 27.35 34.24
CA SER A 66 7.75 28.08 35.20
C SER A 66 6.94 29.12 35.97
N HIS A 67 7.41 29.45 37.16
CA HIS A 67 6.87 30.51 37.99
C HIS A 67 8.01 31.10 38.84
N PRO A 68 7.91 32.36 39.29
CA PRO A 68 8.89 32.92 40.21
C PRO A 68 8.86 32.19 41.55
N VAL A 69 10.04 31.96 42.15
CA VAL A 69 10.17 31.34 43.48
C VAL A 69 9.72 32.28 44.59
N ARG A 70 9.76 33.59 44.34
CA ARG A 70 9.39 34.65 45.28
C ARG A 70 8.55 35.71 44.58
N VAL A 71 7.49 36.17 45.25
CA VAL A 71 6.66 37.30 44.83
C VAL A 71 6.53 38.25 46.02
N GLY A 72 7.08 39.46 45.88
CA GLY A 72 7.27 40.36 47.02
C GLY A 72 8.03 39.68 48.16
N ASN A 73 7.46 39.72 49.37
CA ASN A 73 8.03 39.07 50.56
C ASN A 73 7.65 37.59 50.71
N THR A 74 6.83 37.03 49.81
CA THR A 74 6.35 35.65 49.89
C THR A 74 7.28 34.72 49.09
N LYS A 75 7.88 33.73 49.76
CA LYS A 75 8.66 32.65 49.14
C LYS A 75 7.82 31.37 49.03
N PHE A 76 7.68 30.84 47.84
CA PHE A 76 6.99 29.58 47.59
C PHE A 76 7.96 28.41 47.80
N LYS A 77 7.79 27.67 48.91
CA LYS A 77 8.64 26.50 49.23
C LYS A 77 8.16 25.19 48.59
N ARG A 78 6.89 25.13 48.17
CA ARG A 78 6.27 23.98 47.53
C ARG A 78 5.50 24.43 46.29
N HIS A 79 5.44 23.57 45.29
CA HIS A 79 4.60 23.81 44.12
C HIS A 79 3.13 23.65 44.49
N THR A 80 2.29 24.56 43.98
CA THR A 80 0.83 24.38 44.01
C THR A 80 0.43 23.52 42.82
N ALA A 81 -0.49 22.59 43.02
CA ALA A 81 -1.02 21.78 41.93
C ALA A 81 -1.83 22.65 40.96
N MET A 82 -1.50 22.54 39.67
CA MET A 82 -2.24 23.12 38.55
C MET A 82 -2.55 21.98 37.59
N LYS A 83 -3.79 21.94 37.10
CA LYS A 83 -4.20 21.01 36.06
C LYS A 83 -4.05 21.70 34.71
N LEU A 84 -3.39 21.00 33.78
CA LEU A 84 -3.24 21.41 32.39
C LEU A 84 -3.88 20.34 31.52
N ARG A 85 -4.83 20.74 30.67
CA ARG A 85 -5.49 19.88 29.68
C ARG A 85 -5.19 20.43 28.30
N LEU A 86 -4.57 19.61 27.46
CA LEU A 86 -4.24 19.96 26.07
C LEU A 86 -4.98 19.00 25.15
N VAL A 87 -5.69 19.53 24.16
CA VAL A 87 -6.23 18.74 23.06
C VAL A 87 -5.23 18.86 21.91
N VAL A 88 -4.70 17.73 21.48
CA VAL A 88 -3.64 17.67 20.47
C VAL A 88 -4.16 16.95 19.24
N ARG A 89 -4.14 17.62 18.10
CA ARG A 89 -4.36 17.02 16.79
C ARG A 89 -3.09 16.29 16.35
N VAL A 90 -3.17 14.96 16.29
CA VAL A 90 -2.07 14.10 15.86
C VAL A 90 -2.26 13.72 14.39
N LYS A 91 -1.17 13.68 13.62
CA LYS A 91 -1.20 13.06 12.29
C LYS A 91 -1.11 11.54 12.48
N LYS A 92 -2.08 10.80 11.97
CA LYS A 92 -2.07 9.33 11.94
C LYS A 92 -1.95 8.88 10.50
N ALA A 93 -1.00 8.00 10.21
CA ALA A 93 -0.95 7.32 8.92
C ALA A 93 -2.19 6.42 8.79
N SER A 94 -2.86 6.46 7.64
CA SER A 94 -3.95 5.55 7.31
C SER A 94 -3.45 4.59 6.24
N TYR A 95 -3.68 3.30 6.45
CA TYR A 95 -3.30 2.24 5.50
C TYR A 95 -4.55 1.57 4.95
N THR A 96 -4.54 1.27 3.65
CA THR A 96 -5.61 0.50 2.99
C THR A 96 -5.01 -0.82 2.50
N PRO A 97 -5.44 -1.98 3.03
CA PRO A 97 -4.93 -3.27 2.58
C PRO A 97 -5.38 -3.56 1.14
N TYR A 98 -4.54 -4.26 0.39
CA TYR A 98 -4.86 -4.76 -0.96
C TYR A 98 -4.33 -6.19 -1.12
N VAL A 99 -4.92 -6.93 -2.06
CA VAL A 99 -4.51 -8.30 -2.38
C VAL A 99 -3.62 -8.29 -3.61
N VAL A 100 -2.56 -9.08 -3.56
CA VAL A 100 -1.71 -9.41 -4.71
C VAL A 100 -1.88 -10.90 -4.97
N TRP A 101 -2.31 -11.24 -6.19
CA TRP A 101 -2.45 -12.62 -6.62
C TRP A 101 -1.17 -13.08 -7.29
N SER A 102 -0.71 -14.27 -6.92
CA SER A 102 0.39 -14.97 -7.58
C SER A 102 -0.13 -16.28 -8.14
N GLU A 103 0.15 -16.52 -9.41
CA GLU A 103 -0.25 -17.75 -10.09
C GLU A 103 0.96 -18.65 -10.30
N SER A 104 0.72 -19.96 -10.30
CA SER A 104 1.71 -20.97 -10.64
C SER A 104 1.07 -21.96 -11.59
N CYS A 105 1.28 -21.75 -12.89
CA CYS A 105 0.78 -22.62 -13.96
C CYS A 105 1.96 -23.35 -14.61
N PRO A 106 1.93 -24.68 -14.74
CA PRO A 106 3.01 -25.45 -15.37
C PRO A 106 3.02 -25.35 -16.91
N PHE A 107 2.11 -24.57 -17.50
CA PHE A 107 1.96 -24.35 -18.94
C PHE A 107 1.39 -22.94 -19.21
N SER A 108 1.45 -22.48 -20.47
CA SER A 108 0.82 -21.20 -20.88
C SER A 108 -0.70 -21.32 -20.90
N LYS A 109 -1.41 -20.42 -20.21
CA LYS A 109 -2.88 -20.39 -20.20
C LYS A 109 -3.51 -20.24 -21.59
N GLU A 110 -2.77 -19.73 -22.57
CA GLU A 110 -3.23 -19.63 -23.97
C GLU A 110 -3.41 -21.01 -24.63
N LEU A 111 -2.66 -22.02 -24.16
CA LEU A 111 -2.71 -23.40 -24.67
C LEU A 111 -3.78 -24.26 -23.98
N GLY A 112 -4.48 -23.70 -23.00
CA GLY A 112 -5.49 -24.41 -22.22
C GLY A 112 -6.81 -23.67 -22.20
N LYS A 113 -7.90 -24.42 -22.14
CA LYS A 113 -9.23 -23.84 -21.91
C LYS A 113 -9.62 -24.01 -20.44
N LEU A 114 -9.95 -22.92 -19.77
CA LEU A 114 -10.44 -22.94 -18.39
C LEU A 114 -11.79 -23.69 -18.36
N THR A 115 -11.88 -24.73 -17.54
CA THR A 115 -13.10 -25.52 -17.38
C THR A 115 -13.75 -25.36 -16.01
N LYS A 116 -12.94 -25.04 -14.98
CA LYS A 116 -13.44 -24.89 -13.61
C LYS A 116 -12.57 -23.92 -12.82
N THR A 117 -13.20 -23.08 -12.01
CA THR A 117 -12.56 -22.31 -10.95
C THR A 117 -13.18 -22.71 -9.62
N GLU A 118 -12.36 -23.10 -8.65
CA GLU A 118 -12.82 -23.46 -7.32
C GLU A 118 -12.11 -22.65 -6.24
N CYS A 119 -12.87 -22.26 -5.23
CA CYS A 119 -12.30 -21.63 -4.05
C CYS A 119 -11.65 -22.70 -3.19
N THR A 120 -10.33 -22.65 -3.04
CA THR A 120 -9.57 -23.59 -2.20
C THR A 120 -9.32 -23.06 -0.80
N GLU A 121 -9.37 -21.74 -0.62
CA GLU A 121 -9.32 -21.13 0.70
C GLU A 121 -10.55 -20.25 0.95
N ALA A 122 -11.35 -20.65 1.94
CA ALA A 122 -12.62 -20.03 2.27
C ALA A 122 -12.52 -18.51 2.40
N GLY A 123 -13.52 -17.80 1.87
CA GLY A 123 -13.64 -16.36 2.02
C GLY A 123 -13.82 -15.93 3.48
N GLY A 124 -13.67 -14.62 3.69
CA GLY A 124 -13.85 -14.00 4.99
C GLY A 124 -12.97 -12.78 5.17
N ASN A 125 -13.00 -12.25 6.39
CA ASN A 125 -12.17 -11.13 6.79
C ASN A 125 -10.78 -11.61 7.21
N ARG A 126 -9.73 -11.06 6.61
CA ARG A 126 -8.36 -11.14 7.13
C ARG A 126 -7.99 -9.82 7.76
N THR A 127 -7.34 -9.89 8.92
CA THR A 127 -6.88 -8.70 9.66
C THR A 127 -5.37 -8.60 9.60
N LEU A 128 -4.86 -7.41 9.31
CA LEU A 128 -3.46 -7.05 9.31
C LEU A 128 -3.21 -5.98 10.38
N VAL A 129 -2.08 -6.06 11.06
CA VAL A 129 -1.70 -5.05 12.06
C VAL A 129 -0.55 -4.21 11.50
N LYS A 130 -0.76 -2.90 11.43
CA LYS A 130 0.28 -1.92 11.07
C LYS A 130 0.24 -0.77 12.07
N ASP A 131 1.39 -0.48 12.67
CA ASP A 131 1.56 0.55 13.70
C ASP A 131 0.57 0.44 14.88
N GLY A 132 0.29 -0.80 15.30
CA GLY A 132 -0.65 -1.12 16.40
C GLY A 132 -2.14 -0.93 16.05
N GLN A 133 -2.46 -0.52 14.82
CA GLN A 133 -3.83 -0.45 14.32
C GLN A 133 -4.15 -1.70 13.49
N SER A 134 -5.33 -2.28 13.73
CA SER A 134 -5.86 -3.38 12.94
C SER A 134 -6.61 -2.87 11.70
N TYR A 135 -6.32 -3.48 10.55
CA TYR A 135 -6.96 -3.24 9.27
C TYR A 135 -7.57 -4.55 8.77
N SER A 136 -8.87 -4.56 8.50
CA SER A 136 -9.58 -5.74 8.02
C SER A 136 -9.86 -5.62 6.52
N MET A 137 -9.70 -6.72 5.79
CA MET A 137 -10.06 -6.84 4.39
C MET A 137 -10.91 -8.08 4.18
N TYR A 138 -12.02 -7.91 3.47
CA TYR A 138 -12.87 -9.02 3.05
C TYR A 138 -12.45 -9.53 1.66
N GLN A 139 -12.44 -10.84 1.49
CA GLN A 139 -12.46 -11.51 0.20
C GLN A 139 -13.54 -12.59 0.19
N SER A 140 -14.16 -12.81 -0.96
CA SER A 140 -15.07 -13.94 -1.17
C SER A 140 -14.33 -15.29 -1.19
N CYS A 141 -13.04 -15.27 -1.54
CA CYS A 141 -12.13 -16.40 -1.49
C CYS A 141 -10.68 -15.92 -1.40
N TRP A 142 -9.84 -16.61 -0.64
CA TRP A 142 -8.44 -16.22 -0.46
C TRP A 142 -7.45 -16.96 -1.35
N ALA A 143 -7.88 -18.08 -1.94
CA ALA A 143 -7.08 -18.87 -2.87
C ALA A 143 -8.00 -19.58 -3.85
N TYR A 144 -7.73 -19.43 -5.15
CA TYR A 144 -8.45 -20.13 -6.20
C TYR A 144 -7.58 -21.24 -6.78
N ARG A 145 -8.23 -22.33 -7.18
CA ARG A 145 -7.64 -23.33 -8.07
C ARG A 145 -8.45 -23.35 -9.35
N ASP A 146 -7.74 -23.16 -10.45
CA ASP A 146 -8.30 -23.27 -11.77
C ASP A 146 -7.93 -24.62 -12.37
N THR A 147 -8.89 -25.25 -13.05
CA THR A 147 -8.68 -26.46 -13.86
C THR A 147 -8.78 -26.07 -15.33
N TYR A 148 -7.78 -26.47 -16.09
CA TYR A 148 -7.73 -26.27 -17.53
C TYR A 148 -7.70 -27.61 -18.23
N VAL A 149 -8.37 -27.69 -19.37
CA VAL A 149 -8.13 -28.76 -20.34
C VAL A 149 -7.08 -28.23 -21.30
N THR A 150 -5.91 -28.86 -21.29
CA THR A 150 -4.85 -28.62 -22.26
C THR A 150 -4.83 -29.79 -23.23
N GLN A 151 -4.63 -29.49 -24.51
CA GLN A 151 -4.16 -30.49 -25.43
C GLN A 151 -2.64 -30.35 -25.49
N SER A 152 -1.90 -31.43 -25.25
CA SER A 152 -0.48 -31.43 -25.63
C SER A 152 -0.44 -31.16 -27.13
N ALA A 153 0.06 -29.99 -27.52
CA ALA A 153 0.31 -29.68 -28.92
C ALA A 153 1.40 -30.64 -29.41
N ASP A 154 0.99 -31.82 -29.85
CA ASP A 154 1.83 -32.67 -30.65
C ASP A 154 1.84 -32.03 -32.05
N LYS A 155 3.04 -31.63 -32.50
CA LYS A 155 3.21 -31.12 -33.86
C LYS A 155 2.85 -32.20 -34.89
N GLY A 156 2.72 -33.46 -34.48
CA GLY A 156 2.19 -34.56 -35.27
C GLY A 156 2.90 -34.67 -36.61
N THR A 157 2.13 -34.83 -37.68
CA THR A 157 2.67 -34.83 -39.06
C THR A 157 3.16 -33.46 -39.52
N CYS A 158 2.84 -32.37 -38.81
CA CYS A 158 3.26 -31.02 -39.16
C CYS A 158 4.67 -30.67 -38.67
N GLN A 159 5.28 -31.50 -37.81
CA GLN A 159 6.63 -31.27 -37.26
C GLN A 159 7.65 -30.89 -38.33
N THR A 160 7.65 -31.61 -39.46
CA THR A 160 8.57 -31.38 -40.58
C THR A 160 8.44 -29.97 -41.17
N TYR A 161 7.24 -29.39 -41.16
CA TYR A 161 7.00 -28.02 -41.64
C TYR A 161 7.30 -26.98 -40.57
N THR A 162 6.96 -27.27 -39.30
CA THR A 162 7.26 -26.36 -38.19
C THR A 162 8.76 -26.19 -37.94
N ASP A 163 9.55 -27.25 -38.17
CA ASP A 163 11.00 -27.22 -37.98
C ASP A 163 11.76 -26.72 -39.22
N ASN A 164 11.08 -26.55 -40.36
CA ASN A 164 11.69 -26.04 -41.58
C ASN A 164 11.65 -24.49 -41.58
N PRO A 165 12.80 -23.80 -41.50
CA PRO A 165 12.84 -22.34 -41.50
C PRO A 165 12.37 -21.70 -42.82
N ALA A 166 12.26 -22.48 -43.90
CA ALA A 166 11.69 -22.02 -45.16
C ALA A 166 10.15 -22.06 -45.19
N CYS A 167 9.51 -22.63 -44.16
CA CYS A 167 8.06 -22.73 -44.05
C CYS A 167 7.49 -21.71 -43.06
N THR A 168 6.36 -21.11 -43.42
CA THR A 168 5.60 -20.18 -42.58
C THR A 168 4.15 -20.66 -42.43
N LEU A 169 3.58 -20.53 -41.23
CA LEU A 169 2.18 -20.87 -40.98
C LEU A 169 1.26 -19.83 -41.62
N VAL A 170 0.41 -20.24 -42.56
CA VAL A 170 -0.53 -19.37 -43.29
C VAL A 170 -1.86 -19.28 -42.57
N SER A 171 -2.37 -20.43 -42.14
CA SER A 171 -3.66 -20.52 -41.45
C SER A 171 -3.71 -21.78 -40.62
N HIS A 172 -4.48 -21.73 -39.54
CA HIS A 172 -4.85 -22.91 -38.79
C HIS A 172 -6.34 -22.87 -38.46
N GLN A 173 -6.97 -24.04 -38.38
CA GLN A 173 -8.37 -24.18 -38.02
C GLN A 173 -8.56 -25.44 -37.18
N CYS A 174 -9.39 -25.34 -36.16
CA CYS A 174 -9.73 -26.50 -35.35
C CYS A 174 -10.73 -27.40 -36.09
N ALA A 175 -10.39 -28.68 -36.24
CA ALA A 175 -11.24 -29.70 -36.86
C ALA A 175 -12.26 -30.27 -35.87
N PHE A 176 -11.87 -30.46 -34.61
CA PHE A 176 -12.72 -31.09 -33.58
C PHE A 176 -12.58 -30.34 -32.27
N TYR A 177 -13.71 -30.11 -31.60
CA TYR A 177 -13.74 -29.50 -30.27
C TYR A 177 -14.20 -30.54 -29.23
N SER A 178 -13.69 -30.45 -28.00
CA SER A 178 -14.22 -31.19 -26.86
C SER A 178 -15.61 -30.67 -26.49
N GLU A 179 -16.34 -31.40 -25.62
CA GLU A 179 -17.62 -30.91 -25.08
C GLU A 179 -17.44 -29.59 -24.32
N GLU A 180 -16.29 -29.40 -23.66
CA GLU A 180 -15.95 -28.13 -23.02
C GLU A 180 -15.40 -27.09 -24.02
N GLY A 181 -15.30 -27.45 -25.31
CA GLY A 181 -14.89 -26.61 -26.44
C GLY A 181 -13.39 -26.33 -26.52
N ALA A 182 -12.53 -27.22 -26.01
CA ALA A 182 -11.09 -27.20 -26.27
C ALA A 182 -10.82 -27.79 -27.67
N CYS A 183 -9.86 -27.26 -28.43
CA CYS A 183 -9.52 -27.86 -29.71
C CYS A 183 -8.83 -29.21 -29.50
N LEU A 184 -9.33 -30.25 -30.16
CA LEU A 184 -8.85 -31.63 -30.09
C LEU A 184 -8.05 -32.07 -31.32
N HIS A 185 -8.19 -31.34 -32.43
CA HIS A 185 -7.43 -31.61 -33.64
C HIS A 185 -7.42 -30.35 -34.48
N GLU A 186 -6.29 -30.05 -35.07
CA GLU A 186 -6.08 -28.83 -35.83
C GLU A 186 -5.59 -29.16 -37.23
N TYR A 187 -6.13 -28.44 -38.22
CA TYR A 187 -5.55 -28.37 -39.54
C TYR A 187 -4.69 -27.12 -39.62
N ALA A 188 -3.41 -27.29 -39.92
CA ALA A 188 -2.47 -26.21 -40.17
C ALA A 188 -2.02 -26.23 -41.63
N THR A 189 -2.02 -25.06 -42.27
CA THR A 189 -1.53 -24.87 -43.64
C THR A 189 -0.23 -24.07 -43.59
N TYR A 190 0.83 -24.63 -44.16
CA TYR A 190 2.14 -23.99 -44.24
C TYR A 190 2.45 -23.60 -45.69
N SER A 191 3.07 -22.43 -45.88
CA SER A 191 3.66 -22.01 -47.15
C SER A 191 5.17 -22.10 -47.03
N CYS A 192 5.80 -22.90 -47.90
CA CYS A 192 7.24 -23.15 -47.86
C CYS A 192 7.94 -22.63 -49.10
N GLU A 193 9.01 -21.86 -48.90
CA GLU A 193 9.91 -21.44 -49.97
C GLU A 193 10.85 -22.60 -50.34
N SER A 194 10.91 -22.95 -51.63
CA SER A 194 11.88 -23.91 -52.14
C SER A 194 13.06 -23.16 -52.78
N LYS A 195 14.29 -23.48 -52.37
CA LYS A 195 15.48 -23.07 -53.12
C LYS A 195 15.67 -24.01 -54.31
N THR A 196 15.27 -23.58 -55.49
CA THR A 196 15.74 -24.19 -56.73
C THR A 196 17.19 -23.77 -56.96
N SER A 197 18.12 -24.71 -56.78
CA SER A 197 19.52 -24.54 -57.19
C SER A 197 19.61 -24.69 -58.71
N GLY A 198 19.15 -23.68 -59.45
CA GLY A 198 19.41 -23.57 -60.88
C GLY A 198 20.78 -22.94 -61.12
N LYS A 199 21.52 -23.39 -62.13
CA LYS A 199 22.72 -22.67 -62.57
C LYS A 199 22.26 -21.35 -63.18
N VAL A 200 22.49 -20.24 -62.48
CA VAL A 200 22.18 -18.91 -63.03
C VAL A 200 23.44 -18.35 -63.68
N MET A 201 23.35 -17.97 -64.94
CA MET A 201 24.38 -17.18 -65.63
C MET A 201 23.87 -15.75 -65.77
N VAL A 202 24.58 -14.79 -65.16
CA VAL A 202 24.27 -13.37 -65.28
C VAL A 202 25.12 -12.79 -66.40
N CYS A 203 24.50 -12.39 -67.51
CA CYS A 203 25.14 -11.66 -68.59
C CYS A 203 24.40 -10.34 -68.81
N GLY A 204 25.01 -9.22 -68.44
CA GLY A 204 24.55 -7.89 -68.87
C GLY A 204 23.37 -7.28 -68.10
N GLY A 205 23.07 -7.74 -66.88
CA GLY A 205 22.08 -7.10 -66.00
C GLY A 205 20.71 -7.78 -65.92
N ASP A 206 20.44 -8.76 -66.79
CA ASP A 206 19.23 -9.60 -66.74
C ASP A 206 19.57 -11.01 -66.23
N VAL A 207 18.67 -11.57 -65.42
CA VAL A 207 18.79 -12.91 -64.81
C VAL A 207 17.96 -13.89 -65.63
N PHE A 208 18.60 -14.91 -66.22
CA PHE A 208 17.93 -16.00 -66.94
C PHE A 208 18.03 -17.30 -66.13
N CYS A 209 16.90 -17.97 -65.90
CA CYS A 209 16.86 -19.34 -65.39
C CYS A 209 17.29 -20.29 -66.52
N LEU A 210 18.43 -21.00 -66.36
CA LEU A 210 18.98 -21.86 -67.41
C LEU A 210 18.35 -23.26 -67.48
N ASP A 211 17.48 -23.60 -66.51
CA ASP A 211 16.86 -24.90 -66.44
C ASP A 211 15.36 -24.69 -66.71
N GLY A 212 14.94 -24.94 -67.96
CA GLY A 212 13.65 -24.51 -68.52
C GLY A 212 12.42 -25.21 -67.94
N GLU A 213 11.95 -24.75 -66.79
CA GLU A 213 10.54 -24.73 -66.35
C GLU A 213 10.14 -23.32 -65.92
#